data_AF-A0A925EC26-F1
#
_entry.id   AF-A0A925EC26-F1
#
_cell.length_a   1.000
_cell.length_b   1.000
_cell.length_c   1.000
_cell.angle_alpha   90.00
_cell.angle_beta   90.00
_cell.angle_gamma   90.00
#
_symmetry.space_group_name_H-M   'P 1'
#
loop_
_entity.id
_entity.type
_entity.pdbx_description
1 polymer ?
#
loop_
_entity_poly.entity_id
_entity_poly.type
_entity_poly.pdbx_seq_one_letter_code
_entity_poly.pdbx_strand_id
1 'polypeptide(L)'
;MMFEEYEKKKRKQISFMKSLLDYGMGLLILGGGIFFFFRDKFQLSFNARFPPNDIDKIFGAICILYGCWRIYRGYKKNYFR
;
A
#
# COMPACT_ATOMS: atom_id res chain seq x y z
N MET A 1 38.54 -6.49 -4.60
CA MET A 1 37.71 -7.54 -3.99
C MET A 1 36.85 -7.04 -2.82
N MET A 2 37.40 -6.37 -1.79
CA MET A 2 36.57 -5.81 -0.68
C MET A 2 35.56 -4.71 -1.09
N PHE A 3 35.93 -3.84 -2.02
CA PHE A 3 35.04 -2.75 -2.49
C PHE A 3 33.79 -3.26 -3.22
N GLU A 4 33.91 -4.30 -4.03
CA GLU A 4 32.80 -4.88 -4.79
C GLU A 4 31.77 -5.58 -3.89
N GLU A 5 32.23 -6.24 -2.82
CA GLU A 5 31.30 -6.84 -1.84
C GLU A 5 30.53 -5.79 -1.05
N TYR A 6 31.19 -4.68 -0.70
CA TYR A 6 30.56 -3.56 0.01
C TYR A 6 29.49 -2.88 -0.87
N GLU A 7 29.82 -2.63 -2.14
CA GLU A 7 28.89 -2.14 -3.16
C GLU A 7 27.69 -3.08 -3.34
N LYS A 8 27.92 -4.39 -3.43
CA LYS A 8 26.84 -5.40 -3.54
C LYS A 8 25.89 -5.37 -2.33
N LYS A 9 26.43 -5.34 -1.10
CA LYS A 9 25.62 -5.28 0.13
C LYS A 9 24.79 -4.00 0.18
N LYS A 10 25.38 -2.86 -0.18
CA LYS A 10 24.70 -1.57 -0.23
C LYS A 10 23.56 -1.57 -1.25
N ARG A 11 23.80 -2.07 -2.47
CA ARG A 11 22.76 -2.18 -3.51
C ARG A 11 21.61 -3.10 -3.09
N LYS A 12 21.92 -4.21 -2.42
CA LYS A 12 20.90 -5.15 -1.90
C LYS A 12 20.02 -4.50 -0.83
N GLN A 13 20.60 -3.75 0.10
CA GLN A 13 19.85 -3.03 1.15
C GLN A 13 18.98 -1.92 0.57
N ILE A 14 19.50 -1.09 -0.33
CA ILE A 14 18.74 0.00 -0.97
C ILE A 14 17.58 -0.57 -1.78
N SER A 15 17.81 -1.67 -2.49
CA SER A 15 16.76 -2.34 -3.26
C SER A 15 15.68 -2.93 -2.37
N PHE A 16 16.06 -3.52 -1.23
CA PHE A 16 15.11 -4.04 -0.24
C PHE A 16 14.27 -2.93 0.39
N MET A 17 14.89 -1.82 0.80
CA MET A 17 14.16 -0.65 1.32
C MET A 17 13.17 -0.08 0.30
N LYS A 18 13.57 0.06 -0.96
CA LYS A 18 12.67 0.54 -2.03
C LYS A 18 11.48 -0.39 -2.22
N SER A 19 11.71 -1.70 -2.22
CA SER A 19 10.62 -2.67 -2.31
C SER A 19 9.69 -2.59 -1.11
N LEU A 20 10.23 -2.52 0.12
CA LEU A 20 9.43 -2.43 1.34
C LEU A 20 8.57 -1.17 1.36
N LEU A 21 9.11 -0.03 0.90
CA LEU A 21 8.34 1.21 0.72
C LEU A 21 7.22 1.04 -0.31
N ASP A 22 7.45 0.35 -1.42
CA ASP A 22 6.42 0.11 -2.44
C ASP A 22 5.28 -0.79 -1.94
N TYR A 23 5.61 -1.85 -1.19
CA TYR A 23 4.62 -2.71 -0.55
C TYR A 23 3.88 -1.99 0.57
N GLY A 24 4.61 -1.26 1.42
CA GLY A 24 4.03 -0.48 2.51
C GLY A 24 3.04 0.55 1.98
N MET A 25 3.40 1.29 0.94
CA MET A 25 2.48 2.25 0.31
C MET A 25 1.27 1.55 -0.32
N GLY A 26 1.44 0.40 -0.95
CA GLY A 26 0.32 -0.41 -1.45
C GLY A 26 -0.64 -0.84 -0.34
N LEU A 27 -0.10 -1.31 0.79
CA LEU A 27 -0.87 -1.73 1.96
C LEU A 27 -1.59 -0.55 2.63
N LEU A 28 -0.95 0.61 2.75
CA LEU A 28 -1.56 1.83 3.29
C LEU A 28 -2.73 2.30 2.43
N ILE A 29 -2.55 2.31 1.09
CA ILE A 29 -3.62 2.69 0.16
C ILE A 29 -4.77 1.68 0.22
N LEU A 30 -4.46 0.39 0.27
CA LEU A 30 -5.46 -0.67 0.40
C LEU A 30 -6.24 -0.54 1.71
N GLY A 31 -5.54 -0.39 2.84
CA GLY A 31 -6.15 -0.23 4.16
C GLY A 31 -7.03 1.01 4.24
N GLY A 32 -6.55 2.14 3.71
CA GLY A 32 -7.36 3.36 3.56
C GLY A 32 -8.59 3.15 2.68
N GLY A 33 -8.44 2.48 1.53
CA GLY A 33 -9.55 2.17 0.63
C GLY A 33 -10.62 1.29 1.28
N ILE A 34 -10.22 0.24 1.99
CA ILE A 34 -11.12 -0.62 2.78
C ILE A 34 -11.83 0.20 3.85
N PHE A 35 -11.09 1.05 4.57
CA PHE A 35 -11.67 1.91 5.58
C PHE A 35 -12.74 2.84 4.99
N PHE A 36 -12.44 3.57 3.90
CA PHE A 36 -13.39 4.47 3.26
C PHE A 36 -14.59 3.74 2.66
N PHE A 37 -14.40 2.54 2.10
CA PHE A 37 -15.49 1.74 1.52
C PHE A 37 -16.45 1.21 2.59
N PHE A 38 -15.93 0.75 3.72
CA PHE A 38 -16.73 0.18 4.80
C PHE A 38 -17.15 1.18 5.88
N ARG A 39 -16.69 2.44 5.84
CA ARG A 39 -17.01 3.43 6.89
C ARG A 39 -18.51 3.61 7.11
N ASP A 40 -19.32 3.46 6.07
CA ASP A 40 -20.79 3.53 6.10
C ASP A 40 -21.43 2.43 6.97
N LYS A 41 -20.77 1.28 7.14
CA LYS A 41 -21.26 0.18 7.98
C LYS A 41 -20.94 0.36 9.47
N PHE A 42 -20.00 1.23 9.82
CA PHE A 42 -19.59 1.44 11.20
C PHE A 42 -20.21 2.73 11.74
N GLN A 43 -20.77 2.67 12.96
CA GLN A 43 -21.25 3.86 13.66
C GLN A 43 -20.08 4.60 14.32
N LEU A 44 -19.20 5.19 13.49
CA LEU A 44 -18.17 6.10 13.99
C LEU A 44 -18.77 7.47 14.31
N SER A 45 -18.37 8.05 15.44
CA SER A 45 -18.63 9.46 15.76
C SER A 45 -18.13 10.41 14.66
N PHE A 46 -17.09 10.01 13.92
CA PHE A 46 -16.59 10.72 12.75
C PHE A 46 -17.64 10.82 11.62
N ASN A 47 -18.46 9.80 11.41
CA ASN A 47 -19.50 9.80 10.39
C ASN A 47 -20.65 10.77 10.72
N ALA A 48 -20.85 11.08 12.00
CA ALA A 48 -21.82 12.09 12.42
C ALA A 48 -21.40 13.51 12.00
N ARG A 49 -20.08 13.76 11.93
CA ARG A 49 -19.52 15.05 11.47
C ARG A 49 -19.29 15.08 9.95
N PHE A 50 -18.98 13.93 9.36
CA PHE A 50 -18.74 13.77 7.92
C PHE A 50 -19.57 12.59 7.40
N PRO A 51 -20.82 12.82 6.95
CA PRO A 51 -21.70 11.75 6.51
C PRO A 51 -21.06 10.93 5.37
N PRO A 52 -21.20 9.59 5.37
CA PRO A 52 -20.85 8.73 4.25
C PRO A 52 -21.55 9.19 2.97
N ASN A 53 -20.77 9.51 1.94
CA ASN A 53 -21.28 9.80 0.60
C ASN A 53 -20.89 8.69 -0.38
N ASP A 54 -21.61 8.58 -1.49
CA ASP A 54 -21.30 7.61 -2.55
C ASP A 54 -19.89 7.83 -3.13
N ILE A 55 -19.39 9.07 -3.09
CA ILE A 55 -18.03 9.43 -3.48
C ILE A 55 -16.98 8.69 -2.62
N ASP A 56 -17.21 8.53 -1.31
CA ASP A 56 -16.30 7.80 -0.42
C ASP A 56 -16.24 6.32 -0.77
N LYS A 57 -17.38 5.72 -1.12
CA LYS A 57 -17.45 4.32 -1.59
C LYS A 57 -16.71 4.16 -2.91
N ILE A 58 -16.91 5.06 -3.87
CA ILE A 58 -16.23 5.00 -5.18
C ILE A 58 -14.72 5.20 -4.99
N PHE A 59 -14.32 6.20 -4.19
CA PHE A 59 -12.92 6.45 -3.86
C PHE A 59 -12.28 5.25 -3.16
N GLY A 60 -12.97 4.69 -2.16
CA GLY A 60 -12.55 3.49 -1.46
C GLY A 60 -12.36 2.31 -2.41
N ALA A 61 -13.31 2.07 -3.32
CA ALA A 61 -13.22 1.01 -4.33
C ALA A 61 -12.01 1.19 -5.27
N ILE A 62 -11.75 2.42 -5.74
CA ILE A 62 -10.58 2.73 -6.58
C ILE A 62 -9.28 2.50 -5.79
N CYS A 63 -9.21 2.95 -4.53
CA CYS A 63 -8.05 2.73 -3.67
C CYS A 63 -7.82 1.25 -3.39
N ILE A 64 -8.86 0.45 -3.17
CA ILE A 64 -8.73 -1.01 -3.01
C ILE A 64 -8.19 -1.63 -4.30
N LEU A 65 -8.79 -1.33 -5.46
CA LEU A 65 -8.34 -1.87 -6.75
C LEU A 65 -6.88 -1.51 -7.04
N TYR A 66 -6.51 -0.25 -6.86
CA TYR A 66 -5.16 0.24 -7.09
C TYR A 66 -4.15 -0.30 -6.06
N GLY A 67 -4.55 -0.36 -4.79
CA GLY A 67 -3.75 -0.94 -3.69
C GLY A 67 -3.47 -2.43 -3.94
N CYS A 68 -4.50 -3.20 -4.30
CA CYS A 68 -4.38 -4.60 -4.72
C CYS A 68 -3.41 -4.75 -5.89
N TRP A 69 -3.56 -3.95 -6.93
CA TRP A 69 -2.67 -3.98 -8.10
C TRP A 69 -1.22 -3.64 -7.72
N ARG A 70 -1.01 -2.66 -6.83
CA ARG A 70 0.32 -2.25 -6.37
C ARG A 70 0.99 -3.35 -5.54
N ILE A 71 0.24 -4.01 -4.66
CA ILE A 71 0.71 -5.17 -3.90
C ILE A 71 1.01 -6.34 -4.83
N TYR A 72 0.13 -6.65 -5.80
CA TYR A 72 0.36 -7.70 -6.79
C TYR A 72 1.60 -7.45 -7.66
N ARG A 73 1.79 -6.20 -8.14
CA ARG A 73 3.00 -5.78 -8.85
C ARG A 73 4.25 -5.93 -7.97
N GLY A 74 4.13 -5.61 -6.68
CA GLY A 74 5.16 -5.87 -5.69
C GLY A 74 5.49 -7.37 -5.63
N TYR A 75 4.48 -8.22 -5.41
CA TYR A 75 4.62 -9.67 -5.23
C TYR A 75 5.26 -10.35 -6.44
N LYS A 76 4.87 -9.93 -7.66
CA LYS A 76 5.45 -10.46 -8.90
C LYS A 76 6.92 -10.05 -9.08
N LYS A 77 7.38 -8.95 -8.47
CA LYS A 77 8.81 -8.67 -8.33
C LYS A 77 9.37 -9.53 -7.18
N ASN A 78 9.59 -10.80 -7.50
CA ASN A 78 10.44 -11.70 -6.73
C ASN A 78 11.86 -11.11 -6.65
N TYR A 79 12.08 -10.23 -5.68
CA TYR A 79 13.41 -9.85 -5.20
C TYR A 79 14.09 -10.97 -4.41
N PHE A 80 13.35 -12.03 -4.11
CA PHE A 80 13.84 -13.28 -3.53
C PHE A 80 14.10 -14.30 -4.64
N ARG A 81 15.15 -14.05 -5.44
CA ARG A 81 15.94 -15.08 -6.11
C ARG A 81 17.41 -14.74 -5.94
#